data_AF-A0A6V7KS24-F1
#
_entry.id   AF-A0A6V7KS24-F1
#
_cell.length_a   1.000
_cell.length_b   1.000
_cell.length_c   1.000
_cell.angle_alpha   90.00
_cell.angle_beta   90.00
_cell.angle_gamma   90.00
#
_symmetry.space_group_name_H-M   'P 1'
#
loop_
_entity.id
_entity.type
_entity.pdbx_description
1 polymer ?
#
loop_
_entity_poly.entity_id
_entity_poly.type
_entity_poly.pdbx_seq_one_letter_code
_entity_poly.pdbx_strand_id
1 'polypeptide(L)'
;LLYATIFGHVTTIIQQMTSATAKYHDMLNNVREFMKLHEVPKALSERVMDYVVSTWAMTKGLDTDKVLNYCPKDMKADICVHLNRKVFNEHPAFR
;
A
#
# COMPACT_ATOMS: atom_id res chain seq x y z
N LEU A 1 -1.80 -35.15 17.12
CA LEU A 1 -2.87 -34.14 16.90
C LEU A 1 -2.54 -32.82 17.59
N LEU A 2 -2.38 -32.76 18.92
CA LEU A 2 -2.02 -31.54 19.65
C LEU A 2 -0.78 -30.79 19.11
N TYR A 3 0.31 -31.52 18.84
CA TYR A 3 1.54 -30.91 18.29
C TYR A 3 1.31 -30.27 16.91
N ALA A 4 0.56 -30.94 16.02
CA ALA A 4 0.22 -30.42 14.71
C ALA A 4 -0.64 -29.14 14.81
N THR A 5 -1.59 -29.10 15.75
CA THR A 5 -2.43 -27.92 16.00
C THR A 5 -1.61 -26.74 16.52
N ILE A 6 -0.75 -26.95 17.52
CA ILE A 6 0.14 -25.90 18.06
C ILE A 6 1.04 -25.36 16.96
N PHE A 7 1.67 -26.25 16.18
CA PHE A 7 2.54 -25.86 15.08
C PHE A 7 1.78 -25.07 13.99
N GLY A 8 0.56 -25.48 13.66
CA GLY A 8 -0.31 -24.77 12.72
C GLY A 8 -0.65 -23.34 13.18
N HIS A 9 -0.96 -23.16 14.47
CA HIS A 9 -1.23 -21.84 15.03
C HIS A 9 0.01 -20.94 15.01
N VAL A 10 1.18 -21.45 15.43
CA VAL A 10 2.43 -20.71 15.39
C VAL A 10 2.77 -20.29 13.96
N THR A 11 2.64 -21.20 13.00
CA THR A 11 2.85 -20.91 11.57
C THR A 11 1.91 -19.80 11.09
N THR A 12 0.63 -19.87 11.47
CA THR A 12 -0.37 -18.85 11.09
C THR A 12 -0.02 -17.48 11.66
N ILE A 13 0.42 -17.41 12.92
CA ILE A 13 0.85 -16.15 13.56
C ILE A 13 2.06 -15.56 12.82
N ILE A 14 3.07 -16.38 12.50
CA ILE A 14 4.25 -15.94 11.76
C ILE A 14 3.87 -15.42 10.36
N GLN A 15 2.98 -16.11 9.66
CA GLN A 15 2.49 -15.70 8.35
C GLN A 15 1.72 -14.37 8.43
N GLN A 16 0.89 -14.18 9.46
CA GLN A 16 0.19 -12.92 9.68
C GLN A 16 1.15 -11.77 9.98
N MET A 17 2.16 -12.00 10.83
CA MET A 17 3.19 -11.02 11.16
C MET A 17 4.02 -10.58 9.94
N THR A 18 4.26 -11.50 9.00
CA THR A 18 5.08 -11.25 7.80
C THR A 18 4.26 -10.90 6.55
N SER A 19 2.92 -10.94 6.62
CA SER A 19 2.03 -10.75 5.47
C SER A 19 2.26 -9.43 4.73
N ALA A 20 2.47 -8.33 5.46
CA ALA A 20 2.74 -7.02 4.85
C ALA A 20 4.08 -7.02 4.09
N THR A 21 5.12 -7.61 4.68
CA THR A 21 6.45 -7.74 4.08
C THR A 21 6.41 -8.63 2.83
N ALA A 22 5.67 -9.74 2.87
CA ALA A 22 5.49 -10.61 1.72
C ALA A 22 4.83 -9.85 0.54
N LYS A 23 3.74 -9.13 0.80
CA LYS A 23 3.05 -8.30 -0.22
C LYS A 23 3.97 -7.25 -0.82
N TYR A 24 4.81 -6.61 -0.01
CA TYR A 24 5.81 -5.65 -0.48
C TYR A 24 6.78 -6.29 -1.47
N HIS A 25 7.36 -7.43 -1.13
CA HIS A 25 8.31 -8.12 -1.98
C HIS A 25 7.67 -8.64 -3.26
N ASP A 26 6.46 -9.19 -3.19
CA ASP A 26 5.71 -9.63 -4.36
C ASP A 26 5.46 -8.46 -5.32
N MET A 27 5.02 -7.32 -4.81
CA MET A 27 4.84 -6.10 -5.62
C MET A 27 6.14 -5.66 -6.29
N LEU A 28 7.26 -5.58 -5.55
CA LEU A 28 8.55 -5.18 -6.12
C LEU A 28 9.05 -6.15 -7.19
N ASN A 29 8.83 -7.45 -6.99
CA ASN A 29 9.21 -8.47 -7.96
C ASN A 29 8.39 -8.34 -9.24
N ASN A 30 7.06 -8.15 -9.12
CA ASN A 30 6.18 -7.93 -10.27
C ASN A 30 6.58 -6.68 -11.06
N VAL A 31 6.88 -5.57 -10.38
CA VAL A 31 7.36 -4.35 -11.06
C VAL A 31 8.68 -4.60 -11.76
N ARG A 32 9.65 -5.24 -11.10
CA ARG A 32 10.96 -5.54 -11.70
C ARG A 32 10.84 -6.45 -12.92
N GLU A 33 10.01 -7.48 -12.83
CA GLU A 33 9.75 -8.40 -13.94
C GLU A 33 9.07 -7.71 -15.11
N PHE A 34 8.07 -6.87 -14.84
CA PHE A 34 7.42 -6.04 -15.87
C PHE A 34 8.43 -5.15 -16.61
N MET A 35 9.30 -4.44 -15.87
CA MET A 35 10.32 -3.58 -16.49
C MET A 35 11.29 -4.38 -17.36
N LYS A 36 11.68 -5.58 -16.91
CA LYS A 36 12.56 -6.48 -17.66
C LYS A 36 11.87 -7.02 -18.92
N LEU A 37 10.63 -7.47 -18.80
CA LEU A 37 9.85 -8.07 -19.89
C LEU A 37 9.63 -7.07 -21.04
N HIS A 38 9.42 -5.80 -20.71
CA HIS A 38 9.16 -4.73 -21.66
C HIS A 38 10.42 -3.91 -22.03
N GLU A 39 11.61 -4.39 -21.67
CA GLU A 39 12.90 -3.75 -22.00
C GLU A 39 12.95 -2.26 -21.63
N VAL A 40 12.35 -1.89 -20.48
CA VAL A 40 12.27 -0.50 -20.04
C VAL A 40 13.67 0.04 -19.75
N PRO A 41 14.04 1.23 -20.28
CA PRO A 41 15.36 1.80 -20.06
C PRO A 41 15.75 1.87 -18.59
N LYS A 42 16.99 1.48 -18.26
CA LYS A 42 17.48 1.34 -16.88
C LYS A 42 17.17 2.56 -16.00
N ALA A 43 17.43 3.77 -16.50
CA ALA A 43 17.18 5.01 -15.76
C ALA A 43 15.69 5.21 -15.41
N LEU A 44 14.76 4.79 -16.29
CA LEU A 44 13.33 4.86 -16.00
C LEU A 44 12.93 3.77 -15.00
N SER A 45 13.44 2.55 -15.18
CA SER A 45 13.21 1.43 -14.28
C SER A 45 13.65 1.74 -12.84
N GLU A 46 14.82 2.35 -12.66
CA GLU A 46 15.32 2.80 -11.35
C GLU A 46 14.37 3.84 -10.72
N ARG A 47 13.97 4.86 -11.49
CA ARG A 47 13.01 5.87 -11.01
C ARG A 47 11.67 5.27 -10.60
N VAL A 48 11.15 4.30 -11.34
CA VAL A 48 9.89 3.64 -10.99
C VAL A 48 10.07 2.80 -9.72
N MET A 49 11.16 2.05 -9.59
CA MET A 49 11.44 1.30 -8.38
C MET A 49 11.55 2.20 -7.15
N ASP A 50 12.28 3.32 -7.25
CA ASP A 50 12.41 4.30 -6.17
C ASP A 50 11.06 4.89 -5.79
N TYR A 51 10.21 5.21 -6.76
CA TYR A 51 8.86 5.69 -6.53
C TYR A 51 8.01 4.65 -5.77
N VAL A 52 8.05 3.38 -6.20
CA VAL A 52 7.28 2.29 -5.58
C VAL A 52 7.74 2.05 -4.13
N VAL A 53 9.05 2.01 -3.90
CA VAL A 53 9.65 1.86 -2.55
C VAL A 53 9.25 3.02 -1.64
N SER A 54 9.38 4.26 -2.15
CA SER A 54 9.04 5.47 -1.39
C SER A 54 7.55 5.53 -1.06
N THR A 55 6.69 5.19 -2.02
CA THR A 55 5.24 5.15 -1.83
C THR A 55 4.87 4.11 -0.78
N TRP A 56 5.45 2.90 -0.83
CA TRP A 56 5.22 1.89 0.20
C TRP A 56 5.69 2.33 1.57
N ALA A 57 6.85 2.99 1.67
CA ALA A 57 7.36 3.51 2.93
C ALA A 57 6.39 4.50 3.58
N MET A 58 5.71 5.31 2.76
CA MET A 58 4.71 6.30 3.18
C MET A 58 3.34 5.67 3.50
N THR A 59 2.79 4.85 2.61
CA THR A 59 1.41 4.34 2.71
C THR A 59 1.31 3.02 3.46
N LYS A 60 2.43 2.32 3.67
CA LYS A 60 2.49 0.94 4.20
C LYS A 60 1.63 -0.05 3.42
N GLY A 61 1.37 0.22 2.15
CA GLY A 61 0.54 -0.63 1.29
C GLY A 61 -0.97 -0.45 1.50
N LEU A 62 -1.40 0.64 2.16
CA LEU A 62 -2.82 0.97 2.29
C LEU A 62 -3.38 1.46 0.95
N ASP A 63 -4.33 0.71 0.43
CA ASP A 63 -5.19 1.13 -0.68
C ASP A 63 -6.27 2.07 -0.13
N THR A 64 -6.07 3.37 -0.34
CA THR A 64 -6.92 4.42 0.23
C THR A 64 -8.35 4.34 -0.31
N ASP A 65 -8.52 4.08 -1.61
CA ASP A 65 -9.85 3.99 -2.22
C ASP A 65 -10.63 2.80 -1.68
N LYS A 66 -9.96 1.65 -1.55
CA LYS A 66 -10.56 0.46 -0.94
C LYS A 66 -10.96 0.71 0.51
N VAL A 67 -10.11 1.36 1.30
CA VAL A 67 -10.41 1.71 2.70
C VAL A 67 -11.65 2.61 2.78
N LEU A 68 -11.68 3.67 1.97
CA LEU A 68 -12.79 4.61 1.95
C LEU A 68 -14.10 3.98 1.47
N ASN A 69 -14.04 2.91 0.67
CA ASN A 69 -15.24 2.19 0.21
C ASN A 69 -15.89 1.32 1.29
N TYR A 70 -15.23 1.07 2.43
CA TYR A 70 -15.89 0.49 3.60
C TYR A 70 -16.74 1.51 4.37
N CYS A 71 -16.53 2.81 4.15
CA CYS A 71 -17.24 3.87 4.83
C CYS A 71 -18.54 4.24 4.08
N PRO A 72 -19.65 4.49 4.81
CA PRO A 72 -20.82 5.18 4.28
C PRO A 72 -20.45 6.53 3.66
N LYS A 73 -21.31 7.03 2.75
CA LYS A 73 -21.01 8.21 1.92
C LYS A 73 -20.71 9.48 2.74
N ASP A 74 -21.44 9.70 3.82
CA ASP A 74 -21.28 10.80 4.76
C ASP A 74 -19.91 10.74 5.47
N MET A 75 -19.56 9.60 6.06
CA MET A 75 -18.25 9.42 6.69
C MET A 75 -17.10 9.53 5.70
N LYS A 76 -17.27 8.99 4.49
CA LYS A 76 -16.27 9.13 3.41
C LYS A 76 -16.06 10.61 3.06
N ALA A 77 -17.12 11.41 3.00
CA ALA A 77 -17.03 12.84 2.74
C ALA A 77 -16.24 13.57 3.85
N ASP A 78 -16.55 13.30 5.12
CA ASP A 78 -15.84 13.90 6.26
C ASP A 78 -14.33 13.56 6.25
N ILE A 79 -13.99 12.30 5.99
CA ILE A 79 -12.59 11.87 5.86
C ILE A 79 -11.92 12.58 4.68
N CYS A 80 -12.58 12.67 3.52
CA CYS A 80 -12.05 13.39 2.36
C CYS A 80 -11.80 14.87 2.67
N VAL A 81 -12.71 15.53 3.40
CA VAL A 81 -12.50 16.92 3.84
C VAL A 81 -11.28 17.03 4.75
N HIS A 82 -11.13 16.12 5.71
CA HIS A 82 -9.99 16.10 6.62
C HIS A 82 -8.65 15.87 5.91
N LEU A 83 -8.60 14.94 4.94
CA LEU A 83 -7.40 14.64 4.17
C LEU A 83 -6.95 15.84 3.33
N ASN A 84 -7.91 16.61 2.80
CA ASN A 84 -7.65 17.76 1.95
C ASN A 84 -7.65 19.11 2.70
N ARG A 85 -7.73 19.11 4.04
CA ARG A 85 -7.88 20.32 4.86
C ARG A 85 -6.83 21.40 4.60
N LYS A 86 -5.59 21.02 4.24
CA LYS A 86 -4.53 21.98 3.92
C LYS A 86 -4.92 22.81 2.70
N VAL A 87 -5.38 22.14 1.64
CA VAL A 87 -5.85 22.80 0.41
C VAL A 87 -7.03 23.73 0.72
N PHE A 88 -8.02 23.24 1.47
CA PHE A 88 -9.20 24.03 1.80
C PHE A 88 -8.91 25.26 2.67
N ASN A 89 -7.97 25.14 3.62
CA ASN A 89 -7.69 26.25 4.55
C ASN A 89 -6.69 27.28 4.00
N GLU A 90 -5.75 26.84 3.17
CA GLU A 90 -4.61 27.64 2.71
C GLU A 90 -4.86 28.30 1.35
N HIS A 91 -5.70 27.70 0.49
CA HIS A 91 -5.90 28.20 -0.87
C HIS A 91 -7.10 29.17 -0.97
N PRO A 92 -6.92 30.42 -1.45
CA PRO A 92 -7.98 31.44 -1.48
C PRO A 92 -9.24 31.05 -2.27
N ALA A 93 -9.11 30.19 -3.28
CA ALA A 93 -10.26 29.74 -4.08
C ALA A 93 -11.30 28.90 -3.30
N PHE A 94 -10.98 28.43 -2.09
CA PHE A 94 -11.86 27.62 -1.25
C PHE A 94 -12.27 28.33 0.05
N ARG A 95 -12.02 29.64 0.16
CA ARG A 95 -12.48 30.49 1.27
C ARG A 95 -13.79 31.18 0.95
#